data_AF-A0AAU5D0D3-F1
#
_entry.id   AF-A0AAU5D0D3-F1
#
_cell.length_a   1.000
_cell.length_b   1.000
_cell.length_c   1.000
_cell.angle_alpha   90.00
_cell.angle_beta   90.00
_cell.angle_gamma   90.00
#
_symmetry.space_group_name_H-M   'P 1'
#
loop_
_entity.id
_entity.type
_entity.pdbx_description
1 polymer ?
#
loop_
_entity_poly.entity_id
_entity_poly.type
_entity_poly.pdbx_seq_one_letter_code
_entity_poly.pdbx_strand_id
1 'polypeptide(L)'
;MSRTSAPILPARPRTGITPPAQVLPATSSVDVACDIDTALALADHAPHGTAAAQLRERLRQHITNLAVPAQEFADWMPDGRGRDIALATVHHARNMAATQGGDPVASLRLLAKLAQHLARYAADNHSPARRRAA
;
A
#
# COMPACT_ATOMS: atom_id res chain seq x y z
N MET A 1 -72.38 3.19 -24.00
CA MET A 1 -72.14 4.55 -23.47
C MET A 1 -70.85 4.53 -22.66
N SER A 2 -69.91 5.41 -23.02
CA SER A 2 -68.78 5.99 -22.25
C SER A 2 -67.90 5.07 -21.38
N ARG A 3 -66.71 4.65 -21.83
CA ARG A 3 -65.37 5.28 -21.61
C ARG A 3 -65.04 5.58 -20.13
N THR A 4 -63.97 4.98 -19.61
CA THR A 4 -62.76 5.69 -19.12
C THR A 4 -61.65 4.69 -18.79
N SER A 5 -60.64 4.65 -19.65
CA SER A 5 -59.32 4.06 -19.41
C SER A 5 -58.58 4.86 -18.35
N ALA A 6 -58.00 4.19 -17.35
CA ALA A 6 -56.99 4.80 -16.47
C ALA A 6 -55.60 4.66 -17.11
N PRO A 7 -54.72 5.69 -17.03
CA PRO A 7 -53.42 5.65 -17.66
C PRO A 7 -52.40 4.84 -16.85
N ILE A 8 -51.63 4.02 -17.56
CA ILE A 8 -50.45 3.30 -17.08
C ILE A 8 -49.36 4.33 -16.76
N LEU A 9 -48.97 4.44 -15.49
CA LEU A 9 -47.81 5.22 -15.08
C LEU A 9 -46.52 4.56 -15.60
N PRO A 10 -45.57 5.30 -16.19
CA PRO A 10 -44.30 4.73 -16.61
C PRO A 10 -43.45 4.32 -15.40
N ALA A 11 -42.90 3.11 -15.49
CA ALA A 11 -41.89 2.60 -14.56
C ALA A 11 -40.72 3.59 -14.47
N ARG A 12 -40.46 4.11 -13.27
CA ARG A 12 -39.21 4.83 -12.99
C ARG A 12 -38.04 3.90 -13.29
N PRO A 13 -37.03 4.31 -14.08
CA PRO A 13 -35.78 3.57 -14.12
C PRO A 13 -35.19 3.63 -12.70
N ARG A 14 -34.92 2.45 -12.12
CA ARG A 14 -34.02 2.35 -10.96
C ARG A 14 -32.71 2.98 -11.41
N THR A 15 -32.45 4.19 -10.93
CA THR A 15 -31.13 4.80 -10.99
C THR A 15 -30.16 3.77 -10.49
N GLY A 16 -29.31 3.28 -11.39
CA GLY A 16 -28.22 2.39 -11.07
C GLY A 16 -27.47 3.03 -9.92
N ILE A 17 -27.45 2.35 -8.79
CA ILE A 17 -26.48 2.64 -7.74
C ILE A 17 -25.16 2.26 -8.38
N THR A 18 -24.50 3.22 -9.02
CA THR A 18 -23.09 3.11 -9.33
C THR A 18 -22.44 2.79 -7.99
N PRO A 19 -21.81 1.61 -7.80
CA PRO A 19 -21.05 1.39 -6.58
C PRO A 19 -20.07 2.56 -6.50
N PRO A 20 -19.99 3.27 -5.36
CA PRO A 20 -19.03 4.35 -5.23
C PRO A 20 -17.69 3.80 -5.65
N ALA A 21 -17.05 4.47 -6.62
CA ALA A 21 -15.68 4.21 -6.99
C ALA A 21 -14.93 3.98 -5.69
N GLN A 22 -14.40 2.77 -5.52
CA GLN A 22 -13.69 2.41 -4.30
C GLN A 22 -12.54 3.40 -4.22
N VAL A 23 -12.71 4.44 -3.41
CA VAL A 23 -11.64 5.31 -2.99
C VAL A 23 -10.74 4.36 -2.23
N LEU A 24 -9.71 3.85 -2.92
CA LEU A 24 -8.64 3.08 -2.31
C LEU A 24 -8.31 3.80 -1.00
N PRO A 25 -8.60 3.20 0.17
CA PRO A 25 -8.40 3.90 1.41
C PRO A 25 -6.94 4.31 1.44
N ALA A 26 -6.68 5.59 1.76
CA ALA A 26 -5.35 6.02 2.14
C ALA A 26 -4.90 5.03 3.22
N THR A 27 -3.98 4.15 2.86
CA THR A 27 -3.60 3.01 3.69
C THR A 27 -3.05 3.59 4.98
N SER A 28 -3.76 3.38 6.08
CA SER A 28 -3.39 4.03 7.32
C SER A 28 -2.06 3.44 7.80
N SER A 29 -1.26 4.22 8.53
CA SER A 29 0.01 3.74 9.09
C SER A 29 -0.19 2.45 9.94
N VAL A 30 -1.37 2.33 10.57
CA VAL A 30 -1.77 1.14 11.34
C VAL A 30 -1.96 -0.07 10.44
N ASP A 31 -2.59 0.08 9.27
CA ASP A 31 -2.77 -1.01 8.31
C ASP A 31 -1.44 -1.51 7.77
N VAL A 32 -0.51 -0.59 7.49
CA VAL A 32 0.85 -0.94 7.04
C VAL A 32 1.59 -1.75 8.12
N ALA A 33 1.55 -1.30 9.38
CA ALA A 33 2.18 -2.00 10.48
C ALA A 33 1.58 -3.40 10.70
N CYS A 34 0.25 -3.51 10.66
CA CYS A 34 -0.46 -4.78 10.80
C CYS A 34 -0.08 -5.78 9.70
N ASP A 35 -0.03 -5.34 8.43
CA ASP A 35 0.37 -6.19 7.31
C ASP A 35 1.85 -6.61 7.41
N ILE A 36 2.75 -5.74 7.89
CA ILE A 36 4.16 -6.08 8.15
C ILE A 36 4.26 -7.17 9.22
N ASP A 37 3.61 -6.98 10.36
CA ASP A 37 3.68 -7.92 11.49
C ASP A 37 3.07 -9.27 11.10
N THR A 38 1.92 -9.25 10.41
CA THR A 38 1.28 -10.45 9.86
C THR A 38 2.21 -11.20 8.92
N ALA A 39 2.92 -10.48 8.04
CA ALA A 39 3.82 -11.09 7.07
C ALA A 39 5.05 -11.73 7.71
N LEU A 40 5.63 -11.08 8.72
CA LEU A 40 6.75 -11.62 9.48
C LEU A 40 6.34 -12.88 10.24
N ALA A 41 5.20 -12.85 10.94
CA ALA A 41 4.66 -14.02 11.63
C ALA A 41 4.35 -15.17 10.68
N LEU A 42 3.73 -14.89 9.52
CA LEU A 42 3.39 -15.93 8.55
C LEU A 42 4.63 -16.53 7.88
N ALA A 43 5.69 -15.73 7.66
CA ALA A 43 6.95 -16.22 7.13
C ALA A 43 7.65 -17.22 8.06
N ASP A 44 7.40 -17.17 9.37
CA ASP A 44 7.94 -18.11 10.35
C ASP A 44 7.20 -19.47 10.36
N HIS A 45 6.00 -19.55 9.76
CA HIS A 45 5.10 -20.71 9.87
C HIS A 45 4.66 -21.32 8.52
N ALA A 46 5.49 -21.20 7.48
CA ALA A 46 5.27 -21.75 6.13
C ALA A 46 4.13 -21.07 5.33
N PRO A 47 4.39 -19.89 4.73
CA PRO A 47 3.40 -19.04 4.06
C PRO A 47 2.98 -19.60 2.69
N HIS A 48 2.02 -20.52 2.70
CA HIS A 48 1.42 -21.10 1.49
C HIS A 48 -0.05 -20.68 1.33
N GLY A 49 -0.52 -20.70 0.09
CA GLY A 49 -1.91 -20.43 -0.24
C GLY A 49 -2.23 -18.97 -0.57
N THR A 50 -3.52 -18.73 -0.79
CA THR A 50 -4.07 -17.47 -1.33
C THR A 50 -3.88 -16.29 -0.40
N ALA A 51 -3.98 -16.49 0.92
CA ALA A 51 -3.79 -15.43 1.91
C ALA A 51 -2.37 -14.85 1.89
N ALA A 52 -1.35 -15.71 1.80
CA ALA A 52 0.05 -15.28 1.67
C ALA A 52 0.31 -14.53 0.37
N ALA A 53 -0.33 -14.94 -0.73
CA ALA A 53 -0.22 -14.25 -2.02
C ALA A 53 -0.85 -12.86 -1.98
N GLN A 54 -2.04 -12.73 -1.38
CA GLN A 54 -2.71 -11.44 -1.18
C GLN A 54 -1.89 -10.52 -0.29
N LEU A 55 -1.31 -11.04 0.80
CA LEU A 55 -0.47 -10.26 1.70
C LEU A 55 0.81 -9.76 1.01
N ARG A 56 1.45 -10.60 0.17
CA ARG A 56 2.57 -10.15 -0.68
C ARG A 56 2.15 -8.98 -1.57
N GLU A 57 0.98 -9.06 -2.18
CA GLU A 57 0.50 -7.98 -3.06
C GLU A 57 0.20 -6.69 -2.30
N ARG A 58 -0.42 -6.78 -1.12
CA ARG A 58 -0.60 -5.61 -0.25
C ARG A 58 0.73 -4.97 0.13
N LEU A 59 1.74 -5.78 0.50
CA LEU A 59 3.08 -5.27 0.81
C LEU A 59 3.75 -4.58 -0.39
N ARG A 60 3.58 -5.09 -1.62
CA ARG A 60 4.07 -4.40 -2.83
C ARG A 60 3.40 -3.04 -3.03
N GLN A 61 2.10 -2.96 -2.79
CA GLN A 61 1.37 -1.71 -2.86
C GLN A 61 1.85 -0.72 -1.79
N HIS A 62 2.03 -1.19 -0.55
CA HIS A 62 2.59 -0.38 0.55
C HIS A 62 3.98 0.15 0.19
N ILE A 63 4.87 -0.68 -0.34
CA ILE A 63 6.20 -0.26 -0.82
C ILE A 63 6.07 0.82 -1.89
N THR A 64 5.19 0.63 -2.87
CA THR A 64 4.95 1.62 -3.94
C THR A 64 4.53 2.97 -3.37
N ASN A 65 3.60 2.97 -2.41
CA ASN A 65 3.09 4.18 -1.77
C ASN A 65 4.15 4.87 -0.88
N LEU A 66 4.98 4.10 -0.18
CA LEU A 66 5.99 4.63 0.76
C LEU A 66 7.29 5.05 0.07
N ALA A 67 7.57 4.55 -1.13
CA ALA A 67 8.85 4.77 -1.79
C ALA A 67 9.09 6.23 -2.19
N VAL A 68 8.06 7.05 -2.38
CA VAL A 68 8.21 8.49 -2.67
C VAL A 68 8.61 9.26 -1.40
N PRO A 69 7.82 9.25 -0.30
CA PRO A 69 8.21 9.97 0.91
C PRO A 69 9.51 9.45 1.56
N ALA A 70 9.82 8.16 1.40
CA ALA A 70 11.11 7.61 1.84
C ALA A 70 12.30 8.11 0.99
N GLN A 71 12.12 8.29 -0.32
CA GLN A 71 13.12 8.89 -1.21
C GLN A 71 13.36 10.35 -0.83
N GLU A 72 12.30 11.12 -0.60
CA GLU A 72 12.38 12.52 -0.17
C GLU A 72 13.14 12.68 1.15
N PHE A 73 12.98 11.73 2.08
CA PHE A 73 13.79 11.67 3.29
C PHE A 73 15.27 11.41 2.98
N ALA A 74 15.57 10.40 2.18
CA ALA A 74 16.95 10.08 1.81
C ALA A 74 17.65 11.24 1.10
N ASP A 75 16.95 11.96 0.21
CA ASP A 75 17.51 13.11 -0.52
C ASP A 75 17.75 14.33 0.35
N TRP A 76 17.04 14.46 1.47
CA TRP A 76 17.26 15.53 2.44
C TRP A 76 18.43 15.26 3.39
N MET A 77 18.81 13.99 3.58
CA MET A 77 19.94 13.65 4.44
C MET A 77 21.24 14.29 3.94
N PRO A 78 22.15 14.71 4.83
CA PRO A 78 23.50 15.11 4.44
C PRO A 78 24.22 14.00 3.67
N ASP A 79 25.12 14.39 2.78
CA ASP A 79 25.95 13.45 2.04
C ASP A 79 26.75 12.55 2.97
N GLY A 80 26.78 11.25 2.62
CA GLY A 80 27.51 10.24 3.35
C GLY A 80 26.78 8.90 3.39
N ARG A 81 27.40 7.95 4.09
CA ARG A 81 26.98 6.54 4.10
C ARG A 81 25.51 6.34 4.48
N GLY A 82 24.97 7.15 5.38
CA GLY A 82 23.56 7.07 5.77
C GLY A 82 22.61 7.34 4.59
N ARG A 83 22.89 8.39 3.82
CA ARG A 83 22.13 8.77 2.63
C ARG A 83 22.22 7.67 1.57
N ASP A 84 23.42 7.17 1.32
CA ASP A 84 23.66 6.10 0.33
C ASP A 84 22.88 4.82 0.68
N ILE A 85 22.86 4.43 1.96
CA ILE A 85 22.09 3.27 2.43
C ILE A 85 20.60 3.51 2.25
N ALA A 86 20.09 4.70 2.59
CA ALA A 86 18.67 5.02 2.44
C ALA A 86 18.24 4.96 0.96
N LEU A 87 19.01 5.58 0.07
CA LEU A 87 18.77 5.56 -1.38
C LEU A 87 18.82 4.13 -1.95
N ALA A 88 19.84 3.35 -1.60
CA ALA A 88 19.96 1.97 -2.03
C ALA A 88 18.80 1.11 -1.52
N THR A 89 18.33 1.37 -0.29
CA THR A 89 17.18 0.66 0.29
C THR A 89 15.89 0.98 -0.49
N VAL A 90 15.64 2.26 -0.80
CA VAL A 90 14.47 2.66 -1.61
C VAL A 90 14.52 2.04 -2.99
N HIS A 91 15.67 2.09 -3.66
CA HIS A 91 15.86 1.47 -4.97
C HIS A 91 15.61 -0.04 -4.92
N HIS A 92 16.19 -0.73 -3.95
CA HIS A 92 16.01 -2.17 -3.79
C HIS A 92 14.54 -2.53 -3.51
N ALA A 93 13.86 -1.75 -2.67
CA ALA A 93 12.44 -1.95 -2.38
C ALA A 93 11.56 -1.81 -3.63
N ARG A 94 11.80 -0.80 -4.46
CA ARG A 94 11.07 -0.63 -5.73
C ARG A 94 11.29 -1.82 -6.66
N ASN A 95 12.52 -2.29 -6.79
CA ASN A 95 12.82 -3.46 -7.64
C ASN A 95 12.13 -4.73 -7.11
N MET A 96 12.15 -4.94 -5.79
CA MET A 96 11.46 -6.07 -5.16
C MET A 96 9.94 -6.01 -5.32
N ALA A 97 9.35 -4.81 -5.27
CA ALA A 97 7.93 -4.62 -5.52
C ALA A 97 7.55 -4.93 -6.97
N ALA A 98 8.41 -4.59 -7.93
CA ALA A 98 8.20 -4.92 -9.35
C ALA A 98 8.42 -6.40 -9.69
N THR A 99 9.21 -7.11 -8.87
CA THR A 99 9.58 -8.51 -9.16
C THR A 99 8.48 -9.49 -8.74
N GLN A 100 8.15 -10.40 -9.65
CA GLN A 100 7.25 -11.53 -9.41
C GLN A 100 8.03 -12.86 -9.43
N GLY A 101 7.61 -13.82 -8.61
CA GLY A 101 8.24 -15.13 -8.48
C GLY A 101 9.32 -15.22 -7.38
N GLY A 102 10.02 -16.35 -7.35
CA GLY A 102 10.99 -16.70 -6.30
C GLY A 102 10.38 -17.49 -5.14
N ASP A 103 11.20 -17.76 -4.13
CA ASP A 103 10.76 -18.46 -2.92
C ASP A 103 9.68 -17.64 -2.18
N PRO A 104 8.46 -18.18 -1.98
CA PRO A 104 7.35 -17.42 -1.42
C PRO A 104 7.59 -16.95 0.00
N VAL A 105 8.40 -17.67 0.78
CA VAL A 105 8.73 -17.35 2.19
C VAL A 105 9.72 -16.21 2.24
N ALA A 106 10.83 -16.33 1.52
CA ALA A 106 11.86 -15.30 1.41
C ALA A 106 11.28 -14.01 0.82
N SER A 107 10.45 -14.12 -0.22
CA SER A 107 9.77 -12.97 -0.82
C SER A 107 8.90 -12.24 0.20
N LEU A 108 8.06 -12.96 0.95
CA LEU A 108 7.18 -12.37 1.96
C LEU A 108 7.98 -11.67 3.07
N ARG A 109 9.00 -12.34 3.61
CA ARG A 109 9.85 -11.76 4.66
C ARG A 109 10.62 -10.54 4.19
N LEU A 110 11.14 -10.58 2.96
CA LEU A 110 11.90 -9.47 2.39
C LEU A 110 11.02 -8.26 2.11
N LEU A 111 9.83 -8.46 1.51
CA LEU A 111 8.85 -7.39 1.30
C LEU A 111 8.44 -6.73 2.62
N ALA A 112 8.19 -7.51 3.68
CA ALA A 112 7.82 -6.97 4.99
C ALA A 112 8.93 -6.09 5.60
N LYS A 113 10.20 -6.55 5.55
CA LYS A 113 11.34 -5.77 6.05
C LYS A 113 11.56 -4.48 5.27
N LEU A 114 11.44 -4.54 3.95
CA LEU A 114 11.57 -3.36 3.10
C LEU A 114 10.45 -2.35 3.38
N ALA A 115 9.20 -2.80 3.47
CA ALA A 115 8.07 -1.96 3.87
C ALA A 115 8.30 -1.31 5.25
N GLN A 116 8.84 -2.05 6.22
CA GLN A 116 9.18 -1.51 7.54
C GLN A 116 10.23 -0.40 7.48
N HIS A 117 11.30 -0.57 6.69
CA HIS A 117 12.31 0.49 6.52
C HIS A 117 11.74 1.73 5.84
N LEU A 118 10.95 1.57 4.77
CA LEU A 118 10.34 2.69 4.08
C LEU A 118 9.31 3.42 4.95
N ALA A 119 8.53 2.70 5.75
CA ALA A 119 7.57 3.31 6.68
C ALA A 119 8.27 4.20 7.72
N ARG A 120 9.45 3.79 8.20
CA ARG A 120 10.27 4.62 9.11
C ARG A 120 10.75 5.89 8.42
N TYR A 121 11.37 5.77 7.25
CA TYR A 121 11.85 6.94 6.49
C TYR A 121 10.71 7.90 6.11
N ALA A 122 9.55 7.37 5.72
CA ALA A 122 8.36 8.16 5.41
C ALA A 122 7.76 8.84 6.65
N ALA A 123 7.80 8.20 7.84
CA ALA A 123 7.37 8.83 9.08
C ALA A 123 8.31 9.98 9.48
N ASP A 124 9.62 9.79 9.33
CA ASP A 124 10.62 10.81 9.59
C ASP A 124 10.50 11.99 8.60
N ASN A 125 10.06 11.73 7.36
CA ASN A 125 9.68 12.74 6.36
C ASN A 125 8.58 13.68 6.87
N HIS A 126 7.57 13.14 7.55
CA HIS A 126 6.41 13.92 8.01
C HIS A 126 6.60 14.52 9.41
N SER A 127 7.74 14.30 10.06
CA SER A 127 8.00 14.84 11.40
C SER A 127 7.91 16.38 11.42
N PRO A 128 7.22 16.98 12.42
CA PRO A 128 7.05 18.43 12.48
C PRO A 128 8.36 19.19 12.68
N ALA A 129 9.39 18.53 13.23
CA ALA A 129 10.73 19.09 13.31
C ALA A 129 11.34 19.32 11.90
N ARG A 130 11.08 18.41 10.96
CA ARG A 130 11.52 18.56 9.56
C ARG A 130 10.73 19.63 8.82
N ARG A 131 9.40 19.69 8.98
CA ARG A 131 8.56 20.72 8.33
C ARG A 131 8.90 22.17 8.74
N ARG A 132 9.62 22.36 9.85
CA ARG A 132 10.07 23.68 10.33
C ARG A 132 11.48 24.03 9.84
N ALA A 133 12.23 23.06 9.33
CA ALA A 133 13.61 23.21 8.87
C ALA A 133 13.75 23.26 7.33
N ALA A 134 12.64 23.06 6.61
CA ALA A 134 12.52 23.22 5.16
C ALA A 134 11.82 24.54 4.85
#